data_AF-A0A7S1YEL9-F1
#
_entry.id   AF-A0A7S1YEL9-F1
#
_cell.length_a   1.000
_cell.length_b   1.000
_cell.length_c   1.000
_cell.angle_alpha   90.00
_cell.angle_beta   90.00
_cell.angle_gamma   90.00
#
_symmetry.space_group_name_H-M   'P 1'
#
loop_
_entity.id
_entity.type
_entity.pdbx_description
1 polymer ?
#
loop_
_entity_poly.entity_id
_entity_poly.type
_entity_poly.pdbx_seq_one_letter_code
_entity_poly.pdbx_strand_id
1 'polypeptide(L)'
;VTSLQARCAVIAAANPIGGRYDSSCTLAENVELTDPILQRFDCLCVLQDLVDPVADERLARFVTSSHMRAVPTVERKHQQGVTVEQQAHAQAEGEIPQDLLRKYIQYA
;
A
#
# COMPACT_ATOMS: atom_id res chain seq x y z
N VAL A 1 25.80 -30.83 15.89
CA VAL A 1 24.87 -30.06 15.02
C VAL A 1 23.81 -29.46 15.92
N THR A 2 23.60 -28.15 15.88
CA THR A 2 22.60 -27.44 16.70
C THR A 2 21.52 -26.86 15.80
N SER A 3 20.26 -26.83 16.25
CA SER A 3 19.10 -26.31 15.51
C SER A 3 18.37 -25.26 16.34
N LEU A 4 17.82 -24.24 15.69
CA LEU A 4 17.08 -23.13 16.28
C LEU A 4 15.73 -22.96 15.56
N GLN A 5 14.73 -22.43 16.27
CA GLN A 5 13.40 -22.20 15.72
C GLN A 5 13.34 -20.92 14.88
N ALA A 6 12.64 -20.96 13.74
CA ALA A 6 12.46 -19.83 12.82
C ALA A 6 10.96 -19.54 12.57
N ARG A 7 10.18 -19.40 13.64
CA ARG A 7 8.73 -19.14 13.54
C ARG A 7 8.50 -17.69 13.12
N CYS A 8 7.99 -17.48 11.92
CA CYS A 8 7.55 -16.17 11.43
C CYS A 8 6.43 -16.35 10.39
N ALA A 9 5.66 -15.28 10.18
CA ALA A 9 4.81 -15.14 9.00
C ALA A 9 5.65 -14.56 7.85
N VAL A 10 5.39 -15.00 6.62
CA VAL A 10 6.09 -14.53 5.43
C VAL A 10 5.17 -13.63 4.62
N ILE A 11 5.61 -12.41 4.35
CA ILE A 11 4.96 -11.47 3.44
C ILE A 11 5.96 -11.20 2.32
N ALA A 12 5.54 -11.42 1.07
CA ALA A 12 6.39 -11.26 -0.10
C ALA A 12 5.63 -10.53 -1.21
N ALA A 13 6.38 -9.80 -2.04
CA ALA A 13 5.89 -9.24 -3.29
C ALA A 13 6.81 -9.72 -4.41
N ALA A 14 6.22 -10.21 -5.50
CA ALA A 14 6.93 -10.67 -6.68
C ALA A 14 6.52 -9.84 -7.89
N ASN A 15 7.47 -9.60 -8.79
CA ASN A 15 7.21 -8.91 -10.04
C ASN A 15 6.90 -9.94 -11.14
N PRO A 16 6.00 -9.62 -12.09
CA PRO A 16 5.75 -10.49 -13.23
C PRO A 16 6.97 -10.54 -14.16
N ILE A 17 7.17 -11.68 -14.78
CA ILE A 17 8.18 -11.90 -15.82
C ILE A 17 7.88 -10.94 -16.99
N GLY A 18 8.92 -10.30 -17.53
CA GLY A 18 8.75 -9.33 -18.63
C GLY A 18 8.13 -7.98 -18.21
N GLY A 19 7.86 -7.77 -16.91
CA GLY A 19 7.46 -6.47 -16.35
C GLY A 19 5.98 -6.13 -16.45
N ARG A 20 5.16 -6.97 -17.09
CA ARG A 20 3.69 -6.86 -17.11
C ARG A 20 3.07 -8.23 -16.88
N TYR A 21 2.00 -8.26 -16.10
CA TYR A 21 1.25 -9.48 -15.83
C TYR A 21 0.35 -9.85 -17.03
N ASP A 22 0.43 -11.09 -17.49
CA ASP A 22 -0.43 -11.63 -18.54
C ASP A 22 -1.56 -12.45 -17.91
N SER A 23 -2.81 -12.00 -18.07
CA SER A 23 -3.99 -12.67 -17.53
C SER A 23 -4.39 -13.94 -18.27
N SER A 24 -3.79 -14.21 -19.44
CA SER A 24 -4.00 -15.45 -20.17
C SER A 24 -3.13 -16.62 -19.67
N CYS A 25 -2.03 -16.30 -18.98
CA CYS A 25 -1.12 -17.28 -18.38
C CYS A 25 -1.47 -17.57 -16.90
N THR A 26 -1.02 -18.73 -16.42
CA THR A 26 -1.14 -19.09 -15.01
C THR A 26 -0.22 -18.23 -14.12
N LEU A 27 -0.47 -18.20 -12.81
CA LEU A 27 0.39 -17.44 -11.89
C LEU A 27 1.84 -17.94 -11.89
N ALA A 28 2.05 -19.26 -11.97
CA ALA A 28 3.36 -19.88 -12.01
C ALA A 28 4.14 -19.56 -13.30
N GLU A 29 3.43 -19.30 -14.41
CA GLU A 29 4.06 -18.85 -15.65
C GLU A 29 4.36 -17.35 -15.64
N ASN A 30 3.58 -16.56 -14.89
CA ASN A 30 3.79 -15.12 -14.73
C ASN A 30 4.90 -14.78 -13.74
N VAL A 31 5.26 -15.68 -12.83
CA VAL A 31 6.21 -15.43 -11.75
C VAL A 31 7.28 -16.52 -11.73
N GLU A 32 8.56 -16.16 -11.61
CA GLU A 32 9.68 -17.11 -11.57
C GLU A 32 9.79 -17.81 -10.21
N LEU A 33 8.73 -18.52 -9.80
CA LEU A 33 8.67 -19.31 -8.57
C LEU A 33 8.22 -20.73 -8.87
N THR A 34 8.87 -21.70 -8.24
CA THR A 34 8.49 -23.11 -8.37
C THR A 34 7.19 -23.41 -7.62
N ASP A 35 6.34 -24.29 -8.16
CA ASP A 35 5.07 -24.71 -7.53
C ASP A 35 5.16 -25.09 -6.04
N PRO A 36 6.20 -25.80 -5.55
CA PRO A 36 6.30 -26.14 -4.13
C PRO A 36 6.44 -24.94 -3.19
N ILE A 37 6.92 -23.80 -3.71
CA ILE A 37 7.00 -22.55 -2.94
C ILE A 37 5.61 -21.90 -2.91
N LEU A 38 4.93 -21.83 -4.07
CA LEU A 38 3.59 -21.25 -4.17
C LEU A 38 2.58 -21.98 -3.27
N GLN A 39 2.68 -23.31 -3.17
CA GLN A 39 1.84 -24.12 -2.28
C GLN A 39 2.04 -23.84 -0.78
N ARG A 40 3.09 -23.10 -0.38
CA ARG A 40 3.33 -22.72 1.02
C ARG A 40 2.70 -21.37 1.40
N PHE A 41 2.11 -20.66 0.44
CA PHE A 41 1.39 -19.43 0.70
C PHE A 41 -0.11 -19.72 0.80
N ASP A 42 -0.74 -19.25 1.87
CA ASP A 42 -2.18 -19.39 2.07
C ASP A 42 -2.98 -18.37 1.23
N CYS A 43 -2.40 -17.21 0.94
CA CYS A 43 -3.02 -16.13 0.19
C CYS A 43 -2.11 -15.68 -0.95
N LEU A 44 -2.65 -15.65 -2.16
CA LEU A 44 -2.00 -15.15 -3.37
C LEU A 44 -2.83 -13.99 -3.94
N CYS A 45 -2.26 -12.79 -3.90
CA CYS A 45 -2.92 -11.57 -4.38
C CYS A 45 -2.22 -11.08 -5.66
N VAL A 46 -2.97 -11.04 -6.77
CA VAL A 46 -2.46 -10.51 -8.04
C VAL A 46 -2.90 -9.06 -8.19
N LEU A 47 -1.94 -8.15 -8.35
CA LEU A 47 -2.19 -6.74 -8.65
C LEU A 47 -2.08 -6.53 -10.16
N GLN A 48 -3.17 -6.09 -10.78
CA GLN A 48 -3.23 -5.79 -12.21
C GLN A 48 -3.48 -4.29 -12.41
N ASP A 49 -2.74 -3.71 -13.36
CA ASP A 49 -2.93 -2.34 -13.80
C ASP A 49 -3.86 -2.34 -15.02
N LEU A 50 -5.06 -1.76 -14.83
CA LEU A 50 -6.09 -1.64 -15.87
C LEU A 50 -6.33 -0.15 -16.11
N VAL A 51 -6.38 0.25 -17.38
CA VAL A 51 -6.62 1.65 -17.75
C VAL A 51 -8.08 1.99 -17.51
N ASP A 52 -8.35 2.79 -16.48
CA ASP A 52 -9.66 3.37 -16.19
C ASP A 52 -9.50 4.87 -15.92
N PRO A 53 -10.01 5.75 -16.81
CA PRO A 53 -9.82 7.19 -16.66
C PRO A 53 -10.42 7.74 -15.37
N VAL A 54 -11.49 7.12 -14.84
CA VAL A 54 -12.14 7.60 -13.60
C VAL A 54 -11.31 7.23 -12.38
N ALA A 55 -10.75 6.01 -12.34
CA ALA A 55 -9.84 5.59 -11.28
C ALA A 55 -8.52 6.38 -11.32
N ASP A 56 -7.98 6.59 -12.52
CA ASP A 56 -6.74 7.33 -12.74
C ASP A 56 -6.87 8.79 -12.28
N GLU A 57 -7.99 9.46 -12.58
CA GLU A 57 -8.25 10.82 -12.11
C GLU A 57 -8.30 10.88 -10.57
N ARG A 58 -8.97 9.92 -9.93
CA ARG A 58 -9.05 9.83 -8.46
C ARG A 58 -7.68 9.63 -7.84
N LEU A 59 -6.88 8.72 -8.40
CA LEU A 59 -5.53 8.44 -7.94
C LEU A 59 -4.61 9.67 -8.11
N ALA A 60 -4.63 10.31 -9.29
CA ALA A 60 -3.84 11.50 -9.57
C ALA A 60 -4.18 12.65 -8.61
N ARG A 61 -5.48 12.87 -8.34
CA ARG A 61 -5.93 13.89 -7.37
C ARG A 61 -5.47 13.54 -5.95
N PHE A 62 -5.52 12.28 -5.56
CA PHE A 62 -5.03 11.84 -4.25
C PHE A 62 -3.52 12.09 -4.10
N VAL A 63 -2.72 11.64 -5.08
CA VAL A 63 -1.26 11.77 -5.09
C VAL A 63 -0.83 13.23 -5.06
N THR A 64 -1.40 14.07 -5.93
CA THR A 64 -1.11 15.52 -5.96
C THR A 64 -1.46 16.19 -4.63
N SER A 65 -2.63 15.90 -4.06
CA SER A 65 -3.02 16.45 -2.75
C SER A 65 -2.10 16.01 -1.62
N SER A 66 -1.60 14.77 -1.65
CA SER A 66 -0.69 14.22 -0.65
C SER A 66 0.67 14.91 -0.71
N HIS A 67 1.23 15.06 -1.92
CA HIS A 67 2.48 15.79 -2.12
C HIS A 67 2.39 17.26 -1.70
N MET A 68 1.26 17.94 -1.96
CA MET A 68 1.05 19.31 -1.50
C MET A 68 1.10 19.46 0.02
N ARG A 69 0.65 18.44 0.78
CA ARG A 69 0.68 18.42 2.25
C ARG A 69 2.03 18.00 2.82
N ALA A 70 2.77 17.15 2.10
CA ALA A 70 4.02 16.56 2.57
C ALA A 70 5.24 17.50 2.45
N VAL A 71 5.14 18.57 1.66
CA VAL A 71 6.24 19.55 1.54
C VAL A 71 6.30 20.41 2.81
N PRO A 72 7.40 20.37 3.58
CA PRO A 72 7.59 21.27 4.72
C PRO A 72 7.71 22.69 4.17
N THR A 73 6.66 23.48 4.34
CA THR A 73 6.63 24.85 3.84
C THR A 73 7.50 25.71 4.75
N VAL A 74 8.80 25.80 4.46
CA VAL A 74 9.72 26.66 5.24
C VAL A 74 9.40 28.14 5.04
N GLU A 75 8.73 28.57 3.96
CA GLU A 75 8.43 29.99 3.72
C GLU A 75 7.07 30.26 3.05
N ARG A 76 5.98 30.21 3.81
CA ARG A 76 4.73 30.94 3.48
C ARG A 76 4.20 31.72 4.68
N LYS A 77 5.09 32.49 5.32
CA LYS A 77 4.71 33.55 6.26
C LYS A 77 4.71 34.92 5.58
N HIS A 78 4.09 35.05 4.40
CA HIS A 78 3.66 36.37 3.97
C HIS A 78 2.51 36.28 2.97
N GLN A 79 1.38 36.84 3.39
CA GLN A 79 0.21 37.25 2.62
C GLN A 79 -0.89 36.22 2.31
N GLN A 80 -2.03 36.52 2.95
CA GLN A 80 -3.41 36.20 2.61
C GLN A 80 -3.98 34.85 3.11
N GLY A 81 -4.33 34.84 4.40
CA GLY A 81 -5.74 35.03 4.77
C GLY A 81 -6.76 33.97 4.37
N VAL A 82 -6.36 32.72 4.13
CA VAL A 82 -7.28 31.58 4.12
C VAL A 82 -6.74 30.54 5.09
N THR A 83 -7.47 30.32 6.18
CA THR A 83 -7.23 29.27 7.18
C THR A 83 -7.39 27.90 6.51
N VAL A 84 -6.27 27.35 6.01
CA VAL A 84 -6.19 25.94 5.53
C VAL A 84 -5.90 24.97 6.70
N GLU A 85 -5.81 25.47 7.94
CA GLU A 85 -5.50 24.67 9.13
C GLU A 85 -6.65 23.76 9.61
N GLN A 86 -7.80 23.73 8.92
CA GLN A 86 -8.98 22.96 9.35
C GLN A 86 -9.26 21.67 8.55
N GLN A 87 -8.36 21.22 7.66
CA GLN A 87 -8.61 20.01 6.85
C GLN A 87 -7.58 18.88 7.03
N ALA A 88 -6.65 18.97 7.98
CA ALA A 88 -5.73 17.86 8.30
C ALA A 88 -6.31 16.84 9.30
N HIS A 89 -7.44 17.16 9.94
CA HIS A 89 -8.16 16.29 10.88
C HIS A 89 -9.69 16.40 10.70
N ALA A 90 -10.18 16.41 9.46
CA ALA A 90 -11.51 15.83 9.25
C ALA A 90 -11.30 14.32 9.36
N GLN A 91 -11.28 13.78 10.57
CA GLN A 91 -11.44 12.34 10.79
C GLN A 91 -12.69 11.97 10.00
N ALA A 92 -12.54 11.24 8.89
CA ALA A 92 -13.71 10.69 8.23
C ALA A 92 -14.40 9.81 9.28
N GLU A 93 -15.68 10.05 9.53
CA GLU A 93 -16.44 9.31 10.54
C GLU A 93 -16.22 7.80 10.34
N GLY A 94 -15.53 7.15 11.28
CA GLY A 94 -15.17 5.73 11.21
C GLY A 94 -13.66 5.40 11.04
N GLU A 95 -12.77 6.37 10.88
CA GLU A 95 -11.33 6.10 10.83
C GLU A 95 -10.76 5.67 12.20
N ILE A 96 -10.16 4.48 12.26
CA ILE A 96 -9.51 3.97 13.47
C ILE A 96 -8.14 4.65 13.62
N PRO A 97 -7.85 5.33 14.75
CA PRO A 97 -6.53 5.90 15.00
C PRO A 97 -5.44 4.81 15.04
N GLN A 98 -4.29 5.09 14.40
CA GLN A 98 -3.17 4.13 14.32
C GLN A 98 -2.67 3.67 15.70
N ASP A 99 -2.71 4.56 16.70
CA ASP A 99 -2.33 4.22 18.07
C ASP A 99 -3.27 3.20 18.71
N LEU A 100 -4.56 3.29 18.43
CA LEU A 100 -5.55 2.34 18.94
C LEU A 100 -5.38 0.99 18.25
N LEU A 101 -5.26 0.97 16.92
CA LEU A 101 -5.06 -0.25 16.13
C LEU A 101 -3.81 -1.02 16.58
N ARG A 102 -2.69 -0.31 16.78
CA ARG A 102 -1.44 -0.92 17.26
C ARG A 102 -1.61 -1.57 18.63
N LYS A 103 -2.25 -0.87 19.57
CA LYS A 103 -2.52 -1.41 20.92
C LYS A 103 -3.45 -2.62 20.86
N TYR A 104 -4.42 -2.61 19.95
CA TYR A 104 -5.35 -3.71 19.76
C TYR A 104 -4.63 -4.98 19.24
N ILE A 105 -3.80 -4.85 18.19
CA ILE A 105 -3.04 -5.97 17.62
C ILE A 105 -2.05 -6.56 18.65
N GLN A 106 -1.49 -5.73 19.52
CA GLN A 106 -0.58 -6.20 20.58
C GLN A 106 -1.30 -6.96 21.70
N TYR A 107 -2.57 -6.64 21.96
CA TYR A 107 -3.35 -7.23 23.04
C TYR A 107 -4.11 -8.50 22.61
N ALA A 108 -4.62 -8.53 21.38
CA ALA A 108 -5.38 -9.65 20.82
C ALA A 108 -4.52 -10.92 20.69
#